data_AF-A0A6I3H7N5-F1
#
_entry.id   AF-A0A6I3H7N5-F1
#
_cell.length_a   1.000
_cell.length_b   1.000
_cell.length_c   1.000
_cell.angle_alpha   90.00
_cell.angle_beta   90.00
_cell.angle_gamma   90.00
#
_symmetry.space_group_name_H-M   'P 1'
#
loop_
_entity.id
_entity.type
_entity.pdbx_description
1 polymer ?
#
loop_
_entity_poly.entity_id
_entity_poly.type
_entity_poly.pdbx_seq_one_letter_code
_entity_poly.pdbx_strand_id
1 'polypeptide(L)'
;MTLLQNRFLAANLVAISGLLVAIMFGLVLGGGADPLQFSDPGPIVRFGTPIAKGLMNLAMAMAIGTMVLAAFAANDKSAVLRKLLNLSAISAAAWVLIGSAHFLLSFISVSGASFSLEPSFSQGLLVYATEIELGISFGLNLLAALAIATLALMVSSLTGTALTATLGLASLIPLALIGHAAGTENHSLAVNSLLMHLVGIVIWVGGLIALFSIRPELQGNSKPMALRYSSLA
;
A
#
# COMPACT_ATOMS: atom_id res chain seq x y z
N MET A 1 3.04 2.51 30.37
CA MET A 1 3.03 2.86 28.93
C MET A 1 3.65 1.77 28.05
N THR A 2 4.62 0.99 28.54
CA THR A 2 5.36 -0.04 27.79
C THR A 2 4.56 -1.29 27.39
N LEU A 3 3.66 -1.80 28.26
CA LEU A 3 2.92 -3.03 27.98
C LEU A 3 1.94 -2.94 26.81
N LEU A 4 1.23 -1.81 26.65
CA LEU A 4 0.29 -1.62 25.53
C LEU A 4 1.01 -1.43 24.20
N GLN A 5 2.14 -0.71 24.22
CA GLN A 5 3.00 -0.54 23.05
C GLN A 5 3.61 -1.87 22.60
N ASN A 6 4.02 -2.74 23.54
CA ASN A 6 4.51 -4.08 23.23
C ASN A 6 3.43 -4.97 22.61
N ARG A 7 2.16 -4.85 23.03
CA ARG A 7 1.04 -5.60 22.45
C ARG A 7 0.70 -5.16 21.03
N PHE A 8 0.77 -3.86 20.77
CA PHE A 8 0.56 -3.32 19.41
C PHE A 8 1.68 -3.75 18.45
N LEU A 9 2.94 -3.66 18.89
CA LEU A 9 4.08 -4.16 18.12
C LEU A 9 3.96 -5.66 17.85
N ALA A 10 3.59 -6.46 18.85
CA ALA A 10 3.35 -7.88 18.69
C ALA A 10 2.23 -8.18 17.69
N ALA A 11 1.12 -7.44 17.71
CA ALA A 11 0.02 -7.61 16.77
C ALA A 11 0.45 -7.33 15.32
N ASN A 12 1.21 -6.26 15.09
CA ASN A 12 1.74 -5.95 13.76
C ASN A 12 2.73 -7.02 13.28
N LEU A 13 3.60 -7.50 14.16
CA LEU A 13 4.54 -8.58 13.84
C LEU A 13 3.81 -9.87 13.47
N VAL A 14 2.73 -10.21 14.18
CA VAL A 14 1.88 -11.37 13.85
C VAL A 14 1.20 -11.17 12.50
N ALA A 15 0.66 -10.00 12.21
CA ALA A 15 0.01 -9.72 10.93
C ALA A 15 0.99 -9.81 9.75
N ILE A 16 2.18 -9.23 9.88
CA ILE A 16 3.25 -9.31 8.87
C ILE A 16 3.72 -10.75 8.71
N SER A 17 3.91 -11.49 9.80
CA SER A 17 4.31 -12.90 9.75
C SER A 17 3.25 -13.75 9.05
N GLY A 18 1.97 -13.53 9.37
CA GLY A 18 0.84 -14.20 8.71
C GLY A 18 0.78 -13.90 7.22
N LEU A 19 1.01 -12.64 6.82
CA LEU A 19 1.11 -12.25 5.41
C LEU A 19 2.25 -13.00 4.70
N LEU A 20 3.45 -13.01 5.29
CA LEU A 20 4.60 -13.70 4.71
C LEU A 20 4.35 -15.21 4.58
N VAL A 21 3.78 -15.84 5.60
CA VAL A 21 3.41 -17.26 5.57
C VAL A 21 2.39 -17.54 4.47
N ALA A 22 1.35 -16.71 4.34
CA ALA A 22 0.34 -16.87 3.30
C ALA A 22 0.92 -16.73 1.89
N ILE A 23 1.82 -15.75 1.68
CA ILE A 23 2.53 -15.57 0.40
C ILE A 23 3.38 -16.80 0.10
N MET A 24 4.19 -17.27 1.06
CA MET A 24 5.04 -18.44 0.87
C MET A 24 4.21 -19.68 0.55
N PHE A 25 3.11 -19.90 1.26
CA PHE A 25 2.22 -21.02 1.03
C PHE A 25 1.57 -20.94 -0.36
N GLY A 26 1.09 -19.76 -0.77
CA GLY A 26 0.54 -19.54 -2.10
C GLY A 26 1.55 -19.76 -3.22
N LEU A 27 2.79 -19.31 -3.05
CA LEU A 27 3.87 -19.50 -4.03
C LEU A 27 4.24 -20.97 -4.20
N VAL A 28 4.34 -21.70 -3.09
CA VAL A 28 4.71 -23.12 -3.11
C VAL A 28 3.58 -23.99 -3.66
N LEU A 29 2.33 -23.77 -3.21
CA LEU A 29 1.20 -24.56 -3.69
C LEU A 29 0.78 -24.23 -5.12
N GLY A 30 0.88 -22.95 -5.51
CA GLY A 30 0.48 -22.49 -6.84
C GLY A 30 1.56 -22.62 -7.90
N GLY A 31 2.78 -23.06 -7.55
CA GLY A 31 3.94 -23.07 -8.46
C GLY A 31 4.38 -21.67 -8.89
N GLY A 32 3.88 -20.61 -8.24
CA GLY A 32 4.14 -19.21 -8.64
C GLY A 32 5.60 -18.78 -8.46
N ALA A 33 6.39 -19.58 -7.75
CA ALA A 33 7.83 -19.40 -7.62
C ALA A 33 8.66 -20.44 -8.38
N ASP A 34 8.06 -21.26 -9.24
CA ASP A 34 8.79 -22.25 -10.04
C ASP A 34 9.69 -21.57 -11.09
N PRO A 35 10.83 -22.17 -11.48
CA PRO A 35 11.67 -21.63 -12.54
C PRO A 35 10.91 -21.50 -13.86
N LEU A 36 11.01 -20.34 -14.50
CA LEU A 36 10.44 -20.12 -15.82
C LEU A 36 11.29 -20.83 -16.87
N GLN A 37 10.65 -21.38 -17.92
CA GLN A 37 11.35 -22.10 -18.99
C GLN A 37 12.19 -21.17 -19.87
N PHE A 38 11.78 -19.90 -19.98
CA PHE A 38 12.46 -18.88 -20.76
C PHE A 38 12.56 -17.61 -19.92
N SER A 39 13.71 -16.93 -19.98
CA SER A 39 13.96 -15.65 -19.31
C SER A 39 13.65 -15.66 -17.80
N ASP A 40 14.01 -16.74 -17.09
CA ASP A 40 13.86 -16.81 -15.62
C ASP A 40 14.70 -15.69 -14.96
N PRO A 41 14.05 -14.73 -14.25
CA PRO A 41 14.76 -13.64 -13.58
C PRO A 41 15.47 -14.09 -12.29
N GLY A 42 15.38 -15.39 -11.96
CA GLY A 42 16.01 -16.01 -10.82
C GLY A 42 15.13 -16.00 -9.56
N PRO A 43 15.53 -16.77 -8.54
CA PRO A 43 14.73 -16.97 -7.33
C PRO A 43 14.48 -15.67 -6.56
N ILE A 44 15.46 -14.74 -6.54
CA ILE A 44 15.31 -13.47 -5.83
C ILE A 44 14.11 -12.69 -6.35
N VAL A 45 13.89 -12.67 -7.68
CA VAL A 45 12.79 -11.93 -8.29
C VAL A 45 11.48 -12.70 -8.15
N ARG A 46 11.52 -14.03 -8.32
CA ARG A 46 10.33 -14.90 -8.16
C ARG A 46 9.73 -14.84 -6.76
N PHE A 47 10.55 -14.84 -5.71
CA PHE A 47 10.07 -14.71 -4.33
C PHE A 47 9.94 -13.25 -3.89
N GLY A 48 10.87 -12.40 -4.31
CA GLY A 48 10.93 -11.00 -3.89
C GLY A 48 9.76 -10.18 -4.41
N THR A 49 9.32 -10.39 -5.66
CA THR A 49 8.24 -9.58 -6.26
C THR A 49 6.92 -9.74 -5.49
N PRO A 50 6.41 -10.96 -5.22
CA PRO A 50 5.19 -11.15 -4.45
C PRO A 50 5.30 -10.65 -3.00
N ILE A 51 6.45 -10.84 -2.35
CA ILE A 51 6.70 -10.34 -0.99
C ILE A 51 6.67 -8.81 -0.96
N ALA A 52 7.41 -8.16 -1.87
CA ALA A 52 7.43 -6.71 -1.99
C ALA A 52 6.04 -6.16 -2.31
N LYS A 53 5.29 -6.81 -3.21
CA LYS A 53 3.90 -6.45 -3.52
C LYS A 53 3.00 -6.52 -2.29
N GLY A 54 3.06 -7.61 -1.54
CA GLY A 54 2.25 -7.79 -0.33
C GLY A 54 2.55 -6.75 0.75
N LEU A 55 3.83 -6.52 1.02
CA LEU A 55 4.27 -5.52 2.00
C LEU A 55 3.94 -4.09 1.54
N MET A 56 4.11 -3.79 0.24
CA MET A 56 3.72 -2.51 -0.37
C MET A 56 2.21 -2.28 -0.20
N ASN A 57 1.39 -3.27 -0.51
CA ASN A 57 -0.07 -3.18 -0.38
C ASN A 57 -0.49 -2.92 1.08
N LEU A 58 0.16 -3.56 2.04
CA LEU A 58 -0.10 -3.33 3.46
C LEU A 58 0.28 -1.89 3.87
N ALA A 59 1.48 -1.43 3.48
CA ALA A 59 1.93 -0.07 3.78
C ALA A 59 1.02 1.00 3.13
N MET A 60 0.60 0.77 1.88
CA MET A 60 -0.36 1.60 1.16
C MET A 60 -1.71 1.65 1.86
N ALA A 61 -2.27 0.48 2.23
CA ALA A 61 -3.52 0.40 2.95
C ALA A 61 -3.43 1.14 4.29
N MET A 62 -2.36 0.94 5.05
CA MET A 62 -2.13 1.66 6.31
C MET A 62 -2.07 3.17 6.09
N ALA A 63 -1.32 3.67 5.10
CA ALA A 63 -1.24 5.10 4.81
C ALA A 63 -2.60 5.71 4.46
N ILE A 64 -3.29 5.14 3.46
CA ILE A 64 -4.56 5.67 2.95
C ILE A 64 -5.67 5.52 4.01
N GLY A 65 -5.82 4.33 4.58
CA GLY A 65 -6.85 4.04 5.58
C GLY A 65 -6.67 4.86 6.87
N THR A 66 -5.43 5.11 7.30
CA THR A 66 -5.15 6.02 8.42
C THR A 66 -5.60 7.44 8.10
N MET A 67 -5.32 7.92 6.89
CA MET A 67 -5.70 9.28 6.48
C MET A 67 -7.23 9.44 6.37
N VAL A 68 -7.93 8.43 5.85
CA VAL A 68 -9.40 8.38 5.83
C VAL A 68 -9.95 8.38 7.25
N LEU A 69 -9.45 7.51 8.14
CA LEU A 69 -9.88 7.50 9.55
C LEU A 69 -9.65 8.87 10.21
N ALA A 70 -8.49 9.49 9.97
CA ALA A 70 -8.14 10.78 10.53
C ALA A 70 -9.10 11.88 10.07
N ALA A 71 -9.41 11.92 8.77
CA ALA A 71 -10.32 12.92 8.20
C ALA A 71 -11.75 12.82 8.74
N PHE A 72 -12.24 11.59 8.98
CA PHE A 72 -13.64 11.37 9.35
C PHE A 72 -13.90 11.23 10.85
N ALA A 73 -12.95 10.68 11.60
CA ALA A 73 -13.19 10.23 12.96
C ALA A 73 -12.47 11.08 14.02
N ALA A 74 -11.36 11.73 13.67
CA ALA A 74 -10.60 12.57 14.59
C ALA A 74 -11.16 14.00 14.69
N ASN A 75 -10.81 14.70 15.78
CA ASN A 75 -11.13 16.11 15.94
C ASN A 75 -9.99 16.98 15.40
N ASP A 76 -10.34 18.14 14.84
CA ASP A 76 -9.35 19.08 14.32
C ASP A 76 -8.38 19.53 15.40
N LYS A 77 -7.10 19.70 15.05
CA LYS A 77 -6.01 20.12 15.94
C LYS A 77 -5.83 19.26 17.20
N SER A 78 -6.39 18.05 17.24
CA SER A 78 -6.24 17.14 18.37
C SER A 78 -4.91 16.38 18.36
N ALA A 79 -4.46 15.94 19.53
CA ALA A 79 -3.29 15.06 19.64
C ALA A 79 -3.50 13.72 18.89
N VAL A 80 -4.74 13.23 18.82
CA VAL A 80 -5.11 12.03 18.05
C VAL A 80 -4.90 12.25 16.55
N LEU A 81 -5.38 13.38 16.01
CA LEU A 81 -5.15 13.73 14.61
C LEU A 81 -3.65 13.75 14.29
N ARG A 82 -2.84 14.43 15.12
CA ARG A 82 -1.37 14.47 14.91
C ARG A 82 -0.73 13.08 14.91
N LYS A 83 -1.20 12.16 15.76
CA LYS A 83 -0.70 10.78 15.80
C LYS A 83 -1.08 9.98 14.56
N LEU A 84 -2.32 10.12 14.08
CA LEU A 84 -2.76 9.48 12.84
C LEU A 84 -1.99 10.02 11.64
N LEU A 85 -1.76 11.33 11.56
CA LEU A 85 -0.93 11.94 10.51
C LEU A 85 0.50 11.38 10.53
N ASN A 86 1.12 11.27 11.70
CA ASN A 86 2.45 10.66 11.83
C ASN A 86 2.46 9.18 11.42
N LEU A 87 1.44 8.39 11.81
CA LEU A 87 1.31 7.00 11.40
C LEU A 87 1.16 6.86 9.88
N SER A 88 0.36 7.74 9.28
CA SER A 88 0.20 7.79 7.82
C SER A 88 1.52 8.16 7.13
N ALA A 89 2.29 9.12 7.67
CA ALA A 89 3.58 9.51 7.12
C ALA A 89 4.58 8.37 7.13
N ILE A 90 4.70 7.65 8.26
CA ILE A 90 5.59 6.48 8.39
C ILE A 90 5.16 5.37 7.42
N SER A 91 3.86 5.10 7.34
CA SER A 91 3.30 4.07 6.46
C SER A 91 3.53 4.42 4.98
N ALA A 92 3.35 5.68 4.61
CA ALA A 92 3.60 6.16 3.25
C ALA A 92 5.10 6.14 2.90
N ALA A 93 5.99 6.45 3.85
CA ALA A 93 7.43 6.30 3.65
C ALA A 93 7.82 4.82 3.44
N ALA A 94 7.25 3.90 4.22
CA ALA A 94 7.42 2.46 4.00
C ALA A 94 6.88 2.02 2.63
N TRP A 95 5.73 2.56 2.21
CA TRP A 95 5.16 2.33 0.89
C TRP A 95 6.09 2.83 -0.23
N VAL A 96 6.72 4.00 -0.11
CA VAL A 96 7.73 4.46 -1.07
C VAL A 96 8.89 3.47 -1.17
N LEU A 97 9.50 3.09 -0.04
CA LEU A 97 10.69 2.22 -0.04
C LEU A 97 10.38 0.83 -0.59
N ILE A 98 9.33 0.20 -0.10
CA ILE A 98 8.93 -1.16 -0.49
C ILE A 98 8.36 -1.15 -1.91
N GLY A 99 7.61 -0.11 -2.27
CA GLY A 99 7.09 0.08 -3.61
C GLY A 99 8.19 0.29 -4.65
N SER A 100 9.28 1.00 -4.33
CA SER A 100 10.44 1.12 -5.21
C SER A 100 11.12 -0.23 -5.43
N ALA A 101 11.23 -1.05 -4.39
CA ALA A 101 11.73 -2.43 -4.53
C ALA A 101 10.79 -3.27 -5.42
N HIS A 102 9.48 -3.20 -5.20
CA HIS A 102 8.49 -3.89 -6.03
C HIS A 102 8.53 -3.42 -7.49
N PHE A 103 8.69 -2.12 -7.73
CA PHE A 103 8.82 -1.52 -9.05
C PHE A 103 10.04 -2.08 -9.80
N LEU A 104 11.20 -2.08 -9.15
CA LEU A 104 12.44 -2.60 -9.72
C LEU A 104 12.36 -4.11 -10.01
N LEU A 105 11.84 -4.88 -9.06
CA LEU A 105 11.68 -6.33 -9.23
C LEU A 105 10.68 -6.65 -10.34
N SER A 106 9.61 -5.87 -10.48
CA SER A 106 8.65 -5.99 -11.58
C SER A 106 9.30 -5.68 -12.93
N PHE A 107 10.12 -4.62 -13.02
CA PHE A 107 10.89 -4.33 -14.23
C PHE A 107 11.81 -5.48 -14.62
N ILE A 108 12.59 -6.02 -13.66
CA ILE A 108 13.47 -7.17 -13.90
C ILE A 108 12.67 -8.39 -14.36
N SER A 109 11.52 -8.64 -13.72
CA SER A 109 10.65 -9.77 -14.08
C SER A 109 10.07 -9.66 -15.49
N VAL A 110 9.68 -8.46 -15.93
CA VAL A 110 9.03 -8.25 -17.23
C VAL A 110 10.06 -8.13 -18.37
N SER A 111 11.20 -7.48 -18.12
CA SER A 111 12.24 -7.30 -19.12
C SER A 111 13.11 -8.55 -19.32
N GLY A 112 13.18 -9.44 -18.33
CA GLY A 112 14.14 -10.55 -18.30
C GLY A 112 15.60 -10.11 -18.16
N ALA A 113 15.85 -8.81 -17.92
CA ALA A 113 17.18 -8.27 -17.76
C ALA A 113 17.77 -8.66 -16.40
N SER A 114 19.06 -8.99 -16.35
CA SER A 114 19.77 -9.10 -15.07
C SER A 114 20.02 -7.71 -14.48
N PHE A 115 20.01 -7.60 -13.16
CA PHE A 115 20.38 -6.35 -12.48
C PHE A 115 21.79 -5.92 -12.91
N SER A 116 21.92 -4.67 -13.34
CA SER A 116 23.19 -4.09 -13.78
C SER A 116 23.21 -2.60 -13.45
N LEU A 117 24.42 -2.05 -13.28
CA LEU A 117 24.66 -0.61 -13.13
C LEU A 117 25.06 0.04 -14.47
N GLU A 118 24.99 -0.70 -15.57
CA GLU A 118 25.28 -0.17 -16.91
C GLU A 118 24.17 0.79 -17.40
N PRO A 119 24.51 1.74 -18.30
CA PRO A 119 23.54 2.67 -18.87
C PRO A 119 22.36 2.01 -19.58
N SER A 120 22.57 0.84 -20.18
CA SER A 120 21.52 0.05 -20.85
C SER A 120 20.39 -0.35 -19.89
N PHE A 121 20.72 -0.73 -18.65
CA PHE A 121 19.75 -1.13 -17.63
C PHE A 121 18.91 0.07 -17.16
N SER A 122 19.55 1.20 -16.87
CA SER A 122 18.84 2.41 -16.43
C SER A 122 17.99 3.01 -17.55
N GLN A 123 18.43 2.91 -18.81
CA GLN A 123 17.62 3.32 -19.95
C GLN A 123 16.40 2.42 -20.14
N GLY A 124 16.54 1.10 -19.97
CA GLY A 124 15.41 0.18 -19.95
C GLY A 124 14.43 0.47 -18.81
N LEU A 125 14.95 0.77 -17.61
CA LEU A 125 14.13 1.14 -16.45
C LEU A 125 13.37 2.46 -16.71
N LEU A 126 13.98 3.42 -17.39
CA LEU A 126 13.33 4.67 -17.78
C LEU A 126 12.18 4.40 -18.75
N VAL A 127 12.42 3.63 -19.82
CA VAL A 127 11.38 3.21 -20.77
C VAL A 127 10.23 2.50 -20.03
N TYR A 128 10.55 1.60 -19.10
CA TYR A 128 9.53 0.96 -18.28
C TYR A 128 8.70 1.96 -17.48
N ALA A 129 9.34 2.96 -16.87
CA ALA A 129 8.67 3.98 -16.08
C ALA A 129 7.82 4.96 -16.89
N THR A 130 8.13 5.18 -18.18
CA THR A 130 7.51 6.24 -18.99
C THR A 130 6.67 5.76 -20.16
N GLU A 131 6.89 4.54 -20.64
CA GLU A 131 6.27 4.03 -21.88
C GLU A 131 5.50 2.72 -21.67
N ILE A 132 5.87 1.91 -20.67
CA ILE A 132 5.19 0.64 -20.38
C ILE A 132 4.06 0.86 -19.38
N GLU A 133 2.83 0.51 -19.75
CA GLU A 133 1.61 0.75 -18.95
C GLU A 133 1.72 0.26 -17.50
N LEU A 134 2.30 -0.93 -17.29
CA LEU A 134 2.52 -1.49 -15.96
C LEU A 134 3.47 -0.62 -15.12
N GLY A 135 4.58 -0.18 -15.72
CA GLY A 135 5.55 0.68 -15.07
C GLY A 135 5.00 2.08 -14.81
N ILE A 136 4.28 2.67 -15.77
CA ILE A 136 3.58 3.96 -15.57
C ILE A 136 2.63 3.86 -14.37
N SER A 137 1.81 2.81 -14.30
CA SER A 137 0.83 2.63 -13.22
C SER A 137 1.48 2.49 -11.85
N PHE A 138 2.55 1.69 -11.72
CA PHE A 138 3.31 1.61 -10.46
C PHE A 138 4.07 2.90 -10.15
N GLY A 139 4.55 3.61 -11.16
CA GLY A 139 5.22 4.90 -11.02
C GLY A 139 4.28 5.98 -10.48
N LEU A 140 3.07 6.10 -11.03
CA LEU A 140 2.03 7.00 -10.53
C LEU A 140 1.62 6.66 -9.09
N ASN A 141 1.50 5.37 -8.77
CA ASN A 141 1.22 4.90 -7.42
C ASN A 141 2.34 5.30 -6.43
N LEU A 142 3.61 5.16 -6.82
CA LEU A 142 4.77 5.60 -6.03
C LEU A 142 4.86 7.11 -5.85
N LEU A 143 4.55 7.89 -6.90
CA LEU A 143 4.50 9.35 -6.81
C LEU A 143 3.44 9.81 -5.81
N ALA A 144 2.27 9.16 -5.81
CA ALA A 144 1.25 9.42 -4.80
C ALA A 144 1.72 9.04 -3.38
N ALA A 145 2.41 7.92 -3.22
CA ALA A 145 3.01 7.52 -1.94
C ALA A 145 3.97 8.59 -1.41
N LEU A 146 4.85 9.12 -2.25
CA LEU A 146 5.80 10.17 -1.90
C LEU A 146 5.08 11.48 -1.55
N ALA A 147 4.06 11.85 -2.32
CA ALA A 147 3.22 13.01 -2.02
C ALA A 147 2.53 12.87 -0.67
N ILE A 148 1.94 11.71 -0.36
CA ILE A 148 1.27 11.45 0.93
C ILE A 148 2.27 11.44 2.07
N ALA A 149 3.44 10.83 1.92
CA ALA A 149 4.50 10.84 2.95
C ALA A 149 4.90 12.26 3.32
N THR A 150 4.99 13.14 2.32
CA THR A 150 5.32 14.56 2.51
C THR A 150 4.14 15.35 3.11
N LEU A 151 2.95 15.24 2.51
CA LEU A 151 1.75 15.98 2.93
C LEU A 151 1.31 15.61 4.34
N ALA A 152 1.42 14.33 4.73
CA ALA A 152 1.08 13.86 6.07
C ALA A 152 1.91 14.54 7.18
N LEU A 153 3.12 15.03 6.86
CA LEU A 153 3.97 15.79 7.78
C LEU A 153 3.65 17.28 7.80
N MET A 154 3.10 17.82 6.70
CA MET A 154 2.83 19.25 6.52
C MET A 154 1.42 19.65 6.94
N VAL A 155 0.45 18.77 6.75
CA VAL A 155 -0.97 19.00 7.08
C VAL A 155 -1.16 19.02 8.60
N SER A 156 -2.04 19.90 9.06
CA SER A 156 -2.46 19.96 10.46
C SER A 156 -3.96 20.20 10.66
N SER A 157 -4.71 20.40 9.56
CA SER A 157 -6.15 20.64 9.55
C SER A 157 -6.92 19.44 9.00
N LEU A 158 -8.19 19.31 9.39
CA LEU A 158 -9.09 18.29 8.82
C LEU A 158 -9.26 18.42 7.30
N THR A 159 -9.34 19.64 6.76
CA THR A 159 -9.46 19.85 5.30
C THR A 159 -8.24 19.33 4.57
N GLY A 160 -7.03 19.65 5.04
CA GLY A 160 -5.80 19.12 4.44
C GLY A 160 -5.75 17.59 4.54
N THR A 161 -6.21 17.04 5.67
CA THR A 161 -6.25 15.59 5.91
C THR A 161 -7.20 14.90 4.93
N ALA A 162 -8.39 15.46 4.72
CA ALA A 162 -9.37 14.96 3.76
C ALA A 162 -8.85 15.03 2.30
N LEU A 163 -8.19 16.13 1.92
CA LEU A 163 -7.59 16.26 0.59
C LEU A 163 -6.48 15.24 0.37
N THR A 164 -5.62 15.01 1.36
CA THR A 164 -4.58 13.97 1.28
C THR A 164 -5.18 12.56 1.25
N ALA A 165 -6.28 12.30 1.97
CA ALA A 165 -7.01 11.04 1.89
C ALA A 165 -7.58 10.80 0.48
N THR A 166 -8.17 11.82 -0.15
CA THR A 166 -8.67 11.75 -1.52
C THR A 166 -7.54 11.46 -2.52
N LEU A 167 -6.38 12.10 -2.37
CA LEU A 167 -5.19 11.79 -3.17
C LEU A 167 -4.77 10.31 -2.99
N GLY A 168 -4.79 9.81 -1.76
CA GLY A 168 -4.56 8.40 -1.45
C GLY A 168 -5.52 7.47 -2.18
N LEU A 169 -6.82 7.73 -2.11
CA LEU A 169 -7.81 6.92 -2.82
C LEU A 169 -7.65 6.99 -4.35
N ALA A 170 -7.35 8.17 -4.89
CA ALA A 170 -7.09 8.36 -6.32
C ALA A 170 -5.86 7.57 -6.81
N SER A 171 -4.87 7.35 -5.95
CA SER A 171 -3.67 6.55 -6.29
C SER A 171 -3.95 5.07 -6.57
N LEU A 172 -5.16 4.59 -6.25
CA LEU A 172 -5.62 3.23 -6.55
C LEU A 172 -6.11 3.08 -7.99
N ILE A 173 -6.45 4.18 -8.67
CA ILE A 173 -6.99 4.16 -10.03
C ILE A 173 -6.02 3.49 -11.02
N PRO A 174 -4.73 3.86 -11.08
CA PRO A 174 -3.78 3.20 -11.96
C PRO A 174 -3.65 1.69 -11.67
N LEU A 175 -3.77 1.27 -10.41
CA LEU A 175 -3.71 -0.14 -10.03
C LEU A 175 -4.95 -0.92 -10.49
N ALA A 176 -6.13 -0.28 -10.52
CA ALA A 176 -7.35 -0.90 -11.00
C ALA A 176 -7.37 -1.06 -12.53
N LEU A 177 -6.70 -0.14 -13.26
CA LEU A 177 -6.65 -0.15 -14.72
C LEU A 177 -5.80 -1.30 -15.29
N ILE A 178 -4.70 -1.66 -14.62
CA ILE A 178 -3.81 -2.76 -15.04
C ILE A 178 -4.35 -4.16 -14.74
N GLY A 179 -5.64 -4.31 -14.40
CA GLY A 179 -6.28 -5.59 -14.20
C GLY A 179 -6.41 -6.39 -15.50
N HIS A 180 -6.19 -7.71 -15.45
CA HIS A 180 -6.20 -8.65 -16.59
C HIS A 180 -7.49 -8.70 -17.44
N ALA A 181 -8.51 -7.90 -17.13
CA ALA A 181 -9.76 -7.85 -17.87
C ALA A 181 -9.71 -6.94 -19.11
N ALA A 182 -8.56 -6.35 -19.46
CA ALA A 182 -8.37 -5.53 -20.66
C ALA A 182 -8.86 -6.26 -21.92
N GLY A 183 -9.91 -5.73 -22.57
CA GLY A 183 -10.44 -6.26 -23.83
C GLY A 183 -11.58 -7.29 -23.74
N THR A 184 -12.14 -7.57 -22.55
CA THR A 184 -13.36 -8.39 -22.42
C THR A 184 -14.63 -7.54 -22.55
N GLU A 185 -15.79 -8.13 -22.93
CA GLU A 185 -17.07 -7.40 -23.01
C GLU A 185 -17.42 -6.64 -21.72
N ASN A 186 -16.93 -7.13 -20.58
CA ASN A 186 -17.16 -6.57 -19.25
C ASN A 186 -15.94 -5.84 -18.67
N HIS A 187 -15.01 -5.35 -19.50
CA HIS A 187 -13.80 -4.67 -19.03
C HIS A 187 -14.09 -3.51 -18.05
N SER A 188 -15.05 -2.65 -18.38
CA SER A 188 -15.43 -1.51 -17.53
C SER A 188 -16.02 -1.96 -16.19
N LEU A 189 -16.81 -3.03 -16.17
CA LEU A 189 -17.34 -3.62 -14.95
C LEU A 189 -16.23 -4.22 -14.08
N ALA A 190 -15.25 -4.90 -14.68
CA ALA A 190 -14.12 -5.48 -13.96
C ALA A 190 -13.23 -4.40 -13.32
N VAL A 191 -12.90 -3.34 -14.07
CA VAL A 191 -12.11 -2.20 -13.55
C VAL A 191 -12.84 -1.50 -12.42
N ASN A 192 -14.13 -1.18 -12.60
CA ASN A 192 -14.93 -0.52 -11.57
C ASN A 192 -15.09 -1.40 -10.31
N SER A 193 -15.35 -2.69 -10.49
CA SER A 193 -15.46 -3.64 -9.38
C SER A 193 -14.14 -3.75 -8.61
N LEU A 194 -13.01 -3.85 -9.32
CA LEU A 194 -11.69 -3.88 -8.70
C LEU A 194 -11.38 -2.58 -7.97
N LEU A 195 -11.66 -1.42 -8.55
CA LEU A 195 -11.45 -0.13 -7.89
C LEU A 195 -12.27 -0.01 -6.60
N MET A 196 -13.56 -0.38 -6.64
CA MET A 196 -14.43 -0.38 -5.46
C MET A 196 -13.93 -1.34 -4.38
N HIS A 197 -13.45 -2.52 -4.79
CA HIS A 197 -12.82 -3.47 -3.87
C HIS A 197 -11.55 -2.89 -3.22
N LEU A 198 -10.67 -2.26 -4.02
CA LEU A 198 -9.45 -1.62 -3.53
C LEU A 198 -9.75 -0.48 -2.55
N VAL A 199 -10.73 0.38 -2.87
CA VAL A 199 -11.17 1.44 -1.96
C VAL A 199 -11.68 0.85 -0.64
N GLY A 200 -12.56 -0.15 -0.70
CA GLY A 200 -13.09 -0.82 0.49
C GLY A 200 -12.00 -1.45 1.35
N ILE A 201 -11.10 -2.24 0.74
CA ILE A 201 -10.07 -2.97 1.48
C ILE A 201 -9.03 -2.04 2.12
N VAL A 202 -8.65 -0.91 1.49
CA VAL A 202 -7.71 0.02 2.12
C VAL A 202 -8.33 0.78 3.29
N ILE A 203 -9.60 1.17 3.18
CA ILE A 203 -10.33 1.83 4.27
C ILE A 203 -10.52 0.85 5.43
N TRP A 204 -10.87 -0.40 5.12
CA TRP A 204 -11.10 -1.45 6.11
C TRP A 204 -9.81 -1.91 6.81
N VAL A 205 -8.80 -2.40 6.07
CA VAL A 205 -7.57 -2.91 6.70
C VAL A 205 -6.79 -1.76 7.35
N GLY A 206 -6.56 -0.68 6.62
CA GLY A 206 -5.76 0.45 7.09
C GLY A 206 -6.41 1.18 8.25
N GLY A 207 -7.72 1.43 8.17
CA GLY A 207 -8.48 2.08 9.22
C GLY A 207 -8.54 1.25 10.51
N LEU A 208 -8.69 -0.08 10.42
CA LEU A 208 -8.63 -0.95 11.60
C LEU A 208 -7.25 -0.91 12.26
N ILE A 209 -6.17 -1.03 11.48
CA ILE A 209 -4.79 -0.93 12.01
C ILE A 209 -4.61 0.41 12.73
N ALA A 210 -5.04 1.51 12.10
CA ALA A 210 -4.95 2.84 12.68
C ALA A 210 -5.78 2.95 13.98
N LEU A 211 -7.02 2.47 13.99
CA LEU A 211 -7.92 2.45 15.15
C LEU A 211 -7.37 1.62 16.32
N PHE A 212 -6.64 0.54 16.04
CA PHE A 212 -5.95 -0.20 17.10
C PHE A 212 -4.67 0.52 17.57
N SER A 213 -3.97 1.20 16.66
CA SER A 213 -2.73 1.93 16.94
C SER A 213 -2.93 3.06 17.94
N ILE A 214 -4.01 3.83 17.80
CA ILE A 214 -4.29 4.99 18.65
C ILE A 214 -5.15 4.65 19.89
N ARG A 215 -5.47 3.37 20.12
CA ARG A 215 -6.36 2.96 21.21
C ARG A 215 -5.85 3.39 22.59
N PRO A 216 -4.54 3.29 22.92
CA PRO A 216 -4.00 3.77 24.18
C PRO A 216 -4.30 5.26 24.46
N GLU A 217 -4.39 6.08 23.42
CA GLU A 217 -4.61 7.52 23.48
C GLU A 217 -6.05 7.90 23.75
N LEU A 218 -6.98 6.99 23.47
CA LEU A 218 -8.41 7.21 23.72
C LEU A 218 -8.79 7.02 25.19
N GLN A 219 -7.85 6.63 26.06
CA GLN A 219 -8.02 6.51 27.52
C GLN A 219 -9.28 5.72 27.93
N GLY A 220 -9.62 4.67 27.17
CA GLY A 220 -10.80 3.83 27.41
C GLY A 220 -12.10 4.28 26.69
N ASN A 221 -12.11 5.45 26.06
CA ASN A 221 -13.27 5.96 25.32
C ASN A 221 -13.12 5.76 23.79
N SER A 222 -12.93 4.52 23.35
CA SER A 222 -12.77 4.21 21.92
C SER A 222 -14.10 4.15 21.14
N LYS A 223 -15.23 4.04 21.85
CA LYS A 223 -16.55 3.80 21.27
C LYS A 223 -16.96 4.87 20.24
N PRO A 224 -16.84 6.19 20.49
CA PRO A 224 -17.29 7.19 19.52
C PRO A 224 -16.53 7.11 18.19
N MET A 225 -15.22 6.90 18.25
CA MET A 225 -14.38 6.82 17.06
C MET A 225 -14.60 5.50 16.31
N ALA A 226 -14.79 4.39 17.03
CA ALA A 226 -15.16 3.11 16.43
C ALA A 226 -16.50 3.18 15.70
N LEU A 227 -17.51 3.88 16.26
CA LEU A 227 -18.81 4.07 15.60
C LEU A 227 -18.70 4.92 14.33
N ARG A 228 -17.92 6.01 14.36
CA ARG A 228 -17.65 6.84 13.16
C ARG A 228 -16.89 6.06 12.09
N TYR A 229 -15.96 5.22 12.49
CA TYR A 229 -15.23 4.37 11.57
C TYR A 229 -16.13 3.29 10.94
N SER A 230 -16.99 2.67 11.74
CA SER A 230 -17.92 1.62 11.29
C SER A 230 -18.96 2.10 10.28
N SER A 231 -19.23 3.41 10.15
CA SER A 231 -20.08 3.92 9.07
C SER A 231 -19.37 4.01 7.71
N LEU A 232 -18.05 3.84 7.67
CA LEU A 232 -17.23 3.88 6.45
C LEU A 232 -16.80 2.50 5.95
N ALA A 233 -16.70 1.52 6.85
CA ALA A 233 -16.02 0.25 6.65
C ALA A 233 -16.90 -0.96 6.97
#